data_AF-A0A0A0RZ03-F1
#
_entry.id   AF-A0A0A0RZ03-F1
#
_cell.length_a   1.000
_cell.length_b   1.000
_cell.length_c   1.000
_cell.angle_alpha   90.00
_cell.angle_beta   90.00
_cell.angle_gamma   90.00
#
_symmetry.space_group_name_H-M   'P 1'
#
loop_
_entity.id
_entity.type
_entity.pdbx_description
1 polymer ?
#
loop_
_entity_poly.entity_id
_entity_poly.type
_entity_poly.pdbx_seq_one_letter_code
_entity_poly.pdbx_strand_id
1 'polypeptide(L)'
;MSVYLIMLLLSSLSMCWWRKNIILLLLSLELMLMTIFMIMSFSSSLTASISLIMMLVIMVSGSSIGLSMLVSISHSHNSSNTTSINSLT
;
A
#
# COMPACT_ATOMS: atom_id res chain seq x y z
N MET A 1 12.21 -10.33 14.35
CA MET A 1 12.47 -10.81 12.97
C MET A 1 11.31 -11.66 12.45
N SER A 2 10.94 -12.76 13.11
CA SER A 2 9.85 -13.64 12.66
C SER A 2 8.48 -12.95 12.52
N VAL A 3 8.07 -12.13 13.50
CA VAL A 3 6.77 -11.44 13.46
C VAL A 3 6.64 -10.49 12.27
N TYR A 4 7.68 -9.71 11.97
CA TYR A 4 7.67 -8.80 10.81
C TYR A 4 7.63 -9.57 9.48
N LEU A 5 8.31 -10.71 9.41
CA LEU A 5 8.29 -11.58 8.23
C LEU A 5 6.89 -12.16 8.00
N ILE A 6 6.20 -12.58 9.08
CA ILE A 6 4.81 -13.02 9.04
C ILE A 6 3.90 -11.89 8.57
N MET A 7 4.04 -10.67 9.10
CA MET A 7 3.24 -9.52 8.68
C MET A 7 3.45 -9.19 7.20
N LEU A 8 4.69 -9.27 6.71
CA LEU A 8 5.03 -9.02 5.31
C LEU A 8 4.37 -10.09 4.41
N LEU A 9 4.47 -11.36 4.79
CA LEU A 9 3.77 -12.45 4.08
C LEU A 9 2.25 -12.26 4.06
N LEU A 10 1.61 -11.97 5.20
CA LEU A 10 0.17 -11.71 5.26
C LEU A 10 -0.23 -10.52 4.39
N SER A 11 0.54 -9.42 4.42
CA SER A 11 0.25 -8.24 3.60
C SER A 11 0.33 -8.56 2.11
N SER A 12 1.38 -9.27 1.66
CA SER A 12 1.53 -9.72 0.27
C SER A 12 0.42 -10.69 -0.17
N LEU A 13 0.02 -11.61 0.72
CA LEU A 13 -1.07 -12.55 0.42
C LEU A 13 -2.41 -11.82 0.27
N SER A 14 -2.66 -10.83 1.13
CA SER A 14 -3.88 -10.02 1.09
C SER A 14 -3.98 -9.13 -0.16
N MET A 15 -2.83 -8.69 -0.68
CA MET A 15 -2.67 -7.96 -1.94
C MET A 15 -3.07 -8.82 -3.15
N CYS A 16 -2.54 -10.03 -3.22
CA CYS A 16 -2.79 -10.95 -4.32
C CYS A 16 -4.22 -11.51 -4.33
N TRP A 17 -4.93 -11.45 -3.20
CA TRP A 17 -6.33 -11.79 -3.18
C TRP A 17 -7.11 -10.70 -3.94
N TRP A 18 -7.73 -11.07 -5.06
CA TRP A 18 -8.58 -10.16 -5.82
C TRP A 18 -9.77 -9.69 -4.97
N ARG A 19 -9.62 -8.52 -4.34
CA ARG A 19 -10.68 -7.88 -3.56
C ARG A 19 -11.57 -7.07 -4.50
N LYS A 20 -12.88 -7.11 -4.26
CA LYS A 20 -13.85 -6.30 -5.00
C LYS A 20 -13.68 -4.80 -4.77
N ASN A 21 -13.17 -4.39 -3.61
CA ASN A 21 -13.05 -2.98 -3.23
C ASN A 21 -11.59 -2.51 -3.35
N ILE A 22 -11.36 -1.46 -4.14
CA ILE A 22 -10.01 -0.90 -4.36
C ILE A 22 -9.42 -0.31 -3.07
N ILE A 23 -10.25 0.27 -2.18
CA ILE A 23 -9.79 0.78 -0.87
C ILE A 23 -9.06 -0.31 -0.07
N LEU A 24 -9.62 -1.53 -0.04
CA LEU A 24 -9.04 -2.64 0.72
C LEU A 24 -7.69 -3.08 0.16
N LEU A 25 -7.46 -2.88 -1.13
CA LEU A 25 -6.18 -3.14 -1.79
C LEU A 25 -5.16 -2.03 -1.50
N LEU A 26 -5.58 -0.77 -1.46
CA LEU A 26 -4.68 0.32 -1.00
C LEU A 26 -4.26 0.12 0.46
N LEU A 27 -5.18 -0.31 1.32
CA LEU A 27 -4.89 -0.53 2.73
C LEU A 27 -3.87 -1.66 2.94
N SER A 28 -3.95 -2.74 2.15
CA SER A 28 -2.94 -3.81 2.21
C SER A 28 -1.59 -3.36 1.69
N LEU A 29 -1.55 -2.45 0.70
CA LEU A 29 -0.32 -1.81 0.22
C LEU A 29 0.36 -1.00 1.33
N GLU A 30 -0.43 -0.18 2.02
CA GLU A 30 0.04 0.70 3.09
C GLU A 30 0.55 -0.11 4.29
N LEU A 31 -0.14 -1.21 4.64
CA LEU A 31 0.34 -2.15 5.65
C LEU A 31 1.69 -2.76 5.26
N MET A 32 1.85 -3.19 4.01
CA MET A 32 3.13 -3.75 3.52
C MET A 32 4.25 -2.72 3.62
N LEU A 33 4.03 -1.50 3.13
CA LEU A 33 5.03 -0.44 3.18
C LEU A 33 5.42 -0.05 4.62
N MET A 34 4.46 -0.01 5.54
CA MET A 34 4.73 0.24 6.96
C MET A 34 5.55 -0.89 7.59
N THR A 35 5.30 -2.16 7.24
CA THR A 35 6.14 -3.26 7.77
C THR A 35 7.59 -3.17 7.29
N ILE A 36 7.80 -2.78 6.03
CA ILE A 36 9.14 -2.54 5.48
C ILE A 36 9.81 -1.37 6.19
N PHE A 37 9.07 -0.28 6.43
CA PHE A 37 9.58 0.86 7.20
C PHE A 37 10.03 0.46 8.60
N MET A 38 9.23 -0.33 9.31
CA MET A 38 9.59 -0.79 10.66
C MET A 38 10.85 -1.68 10.64
N ILE A 39 10.97 -2.61 9.68
CA ILE A 39 12.17 -3.46 9.55
C ILE A 39 13.42 -2.59 9.30
N MET A 40 13.32 -1.62 8.41
CA MET A 40 14.44 -0.72 8.09
C MET A 40 14.78 0.17 9.28
N SER A 41 13.78 0.74 9.97
CA SER A 41 14.00 1.59 11.14
C SER A 41 14.67 0.85 12.31
N PHE A 42 14.39 -0.43 12.51
CA PHE A 42 15.04 -1.23 13.56
C PHE A 42 16.46 -1.67 13.21
N SER A 43 16.79 -1.77 11.92
CA SER A 43 18.10 -2.23 11.45
C SER A 43 19.06 -1.09 11.07
N SER A 44 18.53 0.11 10.84
CA SER A 44 19.31 1.27 10.40
C SER A 44 20.13 1.91 11.51
N SER A 45 21.37 2.29 11.19
CA SER A 45 22.16 3.23 11.97
C SER A 45 21.69 4.68 11.76
N LEU A 46 22.07 5.58 12.67
CA LEU A 46 21.71 7.01 12.68
C LEU A 46 21.91 7.75 11.34
N THR A 47 22.85 7.33 10.51
CA THR A 47 23.12 7.93 9.19
C THR A 47 22.07 7.62 8.13
N ALA A 48 21.27 6.56 8.32
CA ALA A 48 20.15 6.20 7.45
C ALA A 48 18.82 6.89 7.84
N SER A 49 18.85 7.86 8.76
CA SER A 49 17.66 8.62 9.17
C SER A 49 17.07 9.45 8.02
N ILE A 50 17.90 10.09 7.18
CA ILE A 50 17.42 10.83 6.00
C ILE A 50 16.72 9.90 5.00
N SER A 51 17.25 8.71 4.74
CA SER A 51 16.63 7.77 3.78
C SER A 51 15.30 7.23 4.30
N LEU A 52 15.17 6.99 5.61
CA LEU A 52 13.91 6.62 6.23
C LEU A 52 12.85 7.72 6.11
N ILE A 53 13.23 8.99 6.31
CA ILE A 53 12.32 10.13 6.14
C ILE A 53 11.88 10.25 4.67
N MET A 54 12.81 10.13 3.72
CA MET A 54 12.47 10.15 2.29
C MET A 54 11.52 9.01 1.91
N MET A 55 11.71 7.82 2.48
CA MET A 55 10.81 6.69 2.27
C MET A 55 9.38 6.97 2.75
N LEU A 56 9.21 7.61 3.91
CA LEU A 56 7.90 8.03 4.40
C LEU A 56 7.24 9.04 3.46
N VAL A 57 7.99 10.03 2.96
CA VAL A 57 7.45 11.04 2.04
C VAL A 57 6.95 10.39 0.74
N ILE A 58 7.76 9.50 0.16
CA ILE A 58 7.38 8.78 -1.07
C ILE A 58 6.15 7.90 -0.81
N MET A 59 6.09 7.20 0.33
CA MET A 59 4.94 6.37 0.73
C MET A 59 3.64 7.19 0.79
N VAL A 60 3.64 8.31 1.50
CA VAL A 60 2.46 9.18 1.62
C VAL A 60 2.06 9.75 0.26
N SER A 61 3.03 10.16 -0.55
CA SER A 61 2.74 10.68 -1.90
C SER A 61 2.11 9.61 -2.80
N GLY A 62 2.60 8.37 -2.76
CA GLY A 62 2.03 7.25 -3.52
C GLY A 62 0.61 6.91 -3.10
N SER A 63 0.32 6.88 -1.79
CA SER A 63 -1.03 6.67 -1.27
C SER A 63 -1.99 7.78 -1.70
N SER A 64 -1.55 9.05 -1.69
CA SER A 64 -2.38 10.17 -2.12
C SER A 64 -2.76 10.07 -3.61
N ILE A 65 -1.82 9.65 -4.46
CA ILE A 65 -2.06 9.42 -5.88
C ILE A 65 -3.05 8.25 -6.05
N GLY A 66 -2.85 7.14 -5.33
CA GLY A 66 -3.78 6.01 -5.35
C GLY A 66 -5.21 6.38 -4.95
N LEU A 67 -5.37 7.19 -3.91
CA LEU A 67 -6.68 7.68 -3.48
C LEU A 67 -7.32 8.63 -4.50
N SER A 68 -6.53 9.51 -5.12
CA SER A 68 -7.05 10.39 -6.19
C SER A 68 -7.56 9.60 -7.39
N MET A 69 -6.86 8.52 -7.77
CA MET A 69 -7.34 7.60 -8.81
C MET A 69 -8.64 6.91 -8.39
N LEU A 70 -8.74 6.48 -7.13
CA LEU A 70 -9.97 5.89 -6.61
C LEU A 70 -11.15 6.84 -6.71
N VAL A 71 -10.96 8.12 -6.37
CA VAL A 71 -12.00 9.17 -6.51
C VAL A 71 -12.40 9.36 -7.97
N SER A 72 -11.46 9.32 -8.90
CA SER A 72 -11.78 9.42 -10.34
C SER A 72 -12.61 8.23 -10.84
N ILE A 73 -12.32 7.01 -10.36
CA ILE A 73 -13.05 5.78 -10.70
C ILE A 73 -14.45 5.78 -10.07
N SER A 74 -14.58 6.23 -8.82
CA SER A 74 -15.88 6.32 -8.17
C SER A 74 -16.78 7.33 -8.87
N HIS A 75 -16.22 8.42 -9.38
CA HIS A 75 -17.00 9.39 -10.17
C HIS A 75 -17.40 8.86 -11.55
N SER A 76 -16.57 8.04 -12.22
CA SER A 76 -16.89 7.54 -13.56
C SER A 76 -17.86 6.35 -13.55
N HIS A 77 -17.75 5.46 -12.56
CA HIS A 77 -18.54 4.21 -12.51
C HIS A 77 -19.48 4.13 -11.30
N ASN A 78 -19.68 5.25 -10.59
CA ASN A 78 -20.53 5.38 -9.39
C ASN A 78 -20.24 4.32 -8.30
N SER A 79 -19.09 3.65 -8.38
CA SER A 79 -18.71 2.54 -7.53
C SER A 79 -17.19 2.44 -7.43
N SER A 80 -16.70 2.08 -6.24
CA SER A 80 -15.28 1.82 -5.98
C SER A 80 -14.89 0.37 -6.27
N ASN A 81 -15.66 -0.33 -7.11
CA ASN A 81 -15.50 -1.74 -7.36
C ASN A 81 -14.50 -1.99 -8.49
N THR A 82 -13.64 -2.99 -8.30
CA THR A 82 -12.65 -3.47 -9.28
C THR A 82 -13.29 -4.05 -10.53
N THR A 83 -14.59 -4.39 -10.49
CA THR A 83 -15.34 -4.92 -11.63
C THR A 83 -15.44 -3.94 -12.80
N SER A 84 -15.43 -2.63 -12.52
CA SER A 84 -15.43 -1.59 -13.57
C SER A 84 -14.13 -1.61 -14.37
N ILE A 85 -12.99 -1.75 -13.69
CA ILE A 85 -11.66 -1.83 -14.30
C ILE A 85 -11.49 -3.15 -15.07
N ASN A 86 -12.04 -4.25 -14.55
CA ASN A 86 -11.99 -5.57 -15.20
C ASN A 86 -12.83 -5.66 -16.48
N SER A 87 -13.53 -4.60 -16.89
CA SER A 87 -14.18 -4.51 -18.20
C SER A 87 -13.21 -4.15 -19.33
N LEU A 88 -12.02 -3.64 -18.99
CA LEU A 88 -10.97 -3.26 -19.94
C LEU A 88 -10.01 -4.42 -20.26
N THR A 89 -10.17 -5.56 -19.58
CA THR A 89 -9.44 -6.82 -19.79
C THR A 89 -10.40 -7.89 -20.26
#